data_AF-A0A6G2B6D6-F1
#
_entry.id   AF-A0A6G2B6D6-F1
#
_cell.length_a   1.000
_cell.length_b   1.000
_cell.length_c   1.000
_cell.angle_alpha   90.00
_cell.angle_beta   90.00
_cell.angle_gamma   90.00
#
_symmetry.space_group_name_H-M   'P 1'
#
loop_
_entity.id
_entity.type
_entity.pdbx_description
1 polymer ?
#
loop_
_entity_poly.entity_id
_entity_poly.type
_entity_poly.pdbx_seq_one_letter_code
_entity_poly.pdbx_strand_id
1 'polypeptide(L)'
;MTEQNPDKDVEDWVTGEEPATGPQLSYLETLAREAGEEVPENLTKAQASRMIDRLRGRSPRTAGQEGDGDTRGAGDDGGTEEGRAS
;
A
#
# COMPACT_ATOMS: atom_id res chain seq x y z
N MET A 1 -27.49 24.19 -9.80
CA MET A 1 -26.67 24.65 -8.66
C MET A 1 -25.42 23.77 -8.69
N THR A 2 -24.27 24.41 -8.79
CA THR A 2 -22.98 23.93 -9.31
C THR A 2 -22.37 22.69 -8.62
N GLU A 3 -21.77 21.85 -9.45
CA GLU A 3 -20.67 20.89 -9.21
C GLU A 3 -19.79 21.30 -8.01
N GLN A 4 -19.93 20.60 -6.88
CA GLN A 4 -18.97 20.72 -5.77
C GLN A 4 -17.87 19.70 -6.04
N ASN A 5 -16.90 20.11 -6.86
CA ASN A 5 -15.61 19.46 -6.98
C ASN A 5 -15.12 18.99 -5.60
N PRO A 6 -14.92 17.69 -5.37
CA PRO A 6 -14.08 17.23 -4.27
C PRO A 6 -12.60 17.34 -4.68
N ASP A 7 -12.22 18.37 -5.44
CA ASP A 7 -10.87 18.96 -5.44
C ASP A 7 -10.68 19.67 -4.09
N LYS A 8 -10.89 18.95 -2.98
CA LYS A 8 -10.23 19.35 -1.75
C LYS A 8 -8.76 19.12 -2.04
N ASP A 9 -8.05 20.22 -2.21
CA ASP A 9 -6.61 20.32 -2.15
C ASP A 9 -6.07 19.16 -1.31
N VAL A 10 -5.55 18.14 -1.98
CA VAL A 10 -4.95 16.96 -1.34
C VAL A 10 -3.80 17.39 -0.42
N GLU A 11 -3.32 18.63 -0.63
CA GLU A 11 -2.32 19.36 0.13
C GLU A 11 -2.83 19.90 1.49
N ASP A 12 -4.14 20.08 1.71
CA ASP A 12 -4.72 20.54 2.99
C ASP A 12 -4.90 19.40 4.01
N TRP A 13 -4.77 18.14 3.57
CA TRP A 13 -4.54 17.01 4.48
C TRP A 13 -3.06 16.95 4.90
N VAL A 14 -2.62 18.01 5.59
CA VAL A 14 -1.30 18.22 6.23
C VAL A 14 -1.05 17.23 7.39
N THR A 15 -1.62 16.02 7.35
CA THR A 15 -1.26 14.99 8.33
C THR A 15 0.21 14.59 8.22
N GLY A 16 0.92 15.04 7.18
CA GLY A 16 2.32 14.75 6.99
C GLY A 16 3.30 15.46 7.93
N GLU A 17 2.95 16.61 8.52
CA GLU A 17 3.82 17.36 9.44
C GLU A 17 3.52 17.11 10.92
N GLU A 18 2.46 16.37 11.22
CA GLU A 18 2.13 15.92 12.58
C GLU A 18 3.22 14.98 13.12
N PRO A 19 3.46 14.92 14.44
CA PRO A 19 4.34 13.90 15.01
C PRO A 19 3.86 12.50 14.66
N ALA A 20 4.81 11.58 14.48
CA ALA A 20 4.52 10.18 14.23
C ALA A 20 3.61 9.61 15.32
N THR A 21 2.61 8.84 14.89
CA THR A 21 1.66 8.25 15.83
C THR A 21 2.28 7.06 16.55
N GLY A 22 1.84 6.78 17.78
CA GLY A 22 2.30 5.61 18.56
C GLY A 22 2.28 4.28 17.76
N PRO A 23 1.19 3.95 17.04
CA PRO A 23 1.16 2.75 16.20
C PRO A 23 2.21 2.73 15.08
N GLN A 24 2.49 3.88 14.45
CA GLN A 24 3.53 3.97 13.42
C GLN A 24 4.93 3.76 14.03
N LEU A 25 5.20 4.34 15.20
CA LEU A 25 6.47 4.17 15.91
C LEU A 25 6.71 2.71 16.31
N SER A 26 5.73 2.05 16.94
CA SER A 26 5.86 0.64 17.34
C SER A 26 6.08 -0.29 16.14
N TYR A 27 5.46 0.00 15.01
CA TYR A 27 5.67 -0.77 13.79
C TYR A 27 7.06 -0.52 13.17
N LEU A 28 7.52 0.73 13.17
CA LEU A 28 8.88 1.08 12.78
C LEU A 28 9.93 0.40 13.63
N GLU A 29 9.77 0.36 14.96
CA GLU A 29 10.72 -0.32 15.86
C GLU A 29 10.92 -1.79 15.49
N THR A 30 9.82 -2.46 15.11
CA THR A 30 9.87 -3.86 14.67
C THR A 30 10.65 -4.00 13.37
N LEU A 31 10.32 -3.19 12.37
CA LEU A 31 10.96 -3.22 11.05
C LEU A 31 12.44 -2.82 11.11
N ALA A 32 12.77 -1.82 11.94
CA ALA A 32 14.12 -1.32 12.11
C ALA A 32 15.01 -2.36 12.81
N ARG A 33 14.49 -3.06 13.83
CA ARG A 33 15.18 -4.19 14.46
C ARG A 33 15.48 -5.34 13.47
N GLU A 34 14.56 -5.62 12.55
CA GLU A 34 14.76 -6.65 11.51
C GLU A 34 15.78 -6.22 10.46
N ALA A 35 15.80 -4.94 10.10
CA ALA A 35 16.76 -4.37 9.17
C ALA A 35 18.11 -4.01 9.81
N GLY A 36 18.22 -4.01 11.14
CA GLY A 36 19.37 -3.51 11.87
C GLY A 36 19.56 -1.98 11.78
N GLU A 37 18.47 -1.22 11.55
CA GLU A 37 18.47 0.25 11.54
C GLU A 37 17.86 0.79 12.87
N GLU A 38 18.11 2.07 13.17
CA GLU A 38 17.51 2.77 14.33
C GLU A 38 16.33 3.66 13.90
N VAL A 39 15.33 3.80 14.77
CA VAL A 39 14.16 4.67 14.53
C VAL A 39 14.37 6.02 15.20
N PRO A 40 14.34 7.15 14.46
CA PRO A 40 14.39 8.48 15.05
C PRO A 40 13.13 8.76 15.89
N GLU A 41 13.30 9.36 17.06
CA GLU A 41 12.19 9.66 17.99
C GLU A 41 11.36 10.89 17.55
N ASN A 42 11.90 11.72 16.68
CA ASN A 42 11.31 12.99 16.22
C ASN A 42 10.77 12.91 14.78
N LEU A 43 10.25 11.76 14.38
CA LEU A 43 9.62 11.60 13.07
C LEU A 43 8.27 12.29 13.03
N THR A 44 7.98 12.90 11.89
CA THR A 44 6.60 13.23 11.51
C THR A 44 5.88 11.99 10.98
N LYS A 45 4.55 12.01 10.97
CA LYS A 45 3.71 10.95 10.41
C LYS A 45 4.05 10.66 8.94
N ALA A 46 4.36 11.69 8.12
CA ALA A 46 4.81 11.45 6.74
C ALA A 46 6.18 10.79 6.69
N GLN A 47 7.14 11.23 7.51
CA GLN A 47 8.46 10.61 7.55
C GLN A 47 8.39 9.16 8.04
N ALA A 48 7.56 8.90 9.05
CA ALA A 48 7.30 7.57 9.58
C ALA A 48 6.69 6.66 8.49
N SER A 49 5.69 7.14 7.74
CA SER A 49 5.12 6.39 6.62
C SER A 49 6.17 6.02 5.57
N ARG A 50 6.98 6.99 5.12
CA ARG A 50 8.04 6.74 4.12
C ARG A 50 9.08 5.73 4.62
N MET A 51 9.43 5.79 5.90
CA MET A 51 10.38 4.85 6.51
C MET A 51 9.78 3.45 6.61
N ILE A 52 8.49 3.33 6.94
CA ILE A 52 7.77 2.05 6.93
C ILE A 52 7.85 1.42 5.54
N ASP A 53 7.55 2.16 4.48
CA ASP A 53 7.59 1.64 3.10
C ASP A 53 9.01 1.18 2.71
N ARG A 54 10.04 1.97 3.03
CA ARG A 54 11.46 1.61 2.80
C ARG A 54 11.86 0.32 3.54
N LEU A 55 11.43 0.16 4.78
CA LEU A 55 11.81 -0.98 5.61
C LEU A 55 10.97 -2.22 5.30
N ARG A 56 9.69 -2.07 4.91
CA ARG A 56 8.85 -3.19 4.43
C ARG A 56 9.44 -3.89 3.21
N GLY A 57 9.98 -3.15 2.24
CA GLY A 57 10.64 -3.76 1.08
C GLY A 57 11.91 -4.56 1.44
N ARG A 58 12.50 -4.31 2.62
CA ARG A 58 13.71 -4.98 3.11
C ARG A 58 13.42 -6.08 4.14
N SER A 59 12.27 -6.05 4.80
CA SER A 59 11.90 -7.09 5.74
C SER A 59 11.55 -8.39 4.99
N PRO A 60 12.17 -9.52 5.34
CA PRO A 60 11.89 -10.81 4.71
C PRO A 60 10.46 -11.31 4.95
N ARG A 61 9.69 -10.72 5.87
CA ARG A 61 8.28 -11.07 6.09
C ARG A 61 7.33 -10.42 5.09
N THR A 62 7.69 -9.28 4.53
CA THR A 62 6.86 -8.50 3.59
C THR A 62 7.37 -8.55 2.14
N ALA A 63 8.61 -8.97 1.92
CA ALA A 63 9.21 -9.18 0.60
C ALA A 63 8.48 -10.22 -0.30
N GLY A 64 7.49 -10.95 0.24
CA GLY A 64 6.68 -11.93 -0.50
C GLY A 64 5.25 -11.48 -0.84
N GLN A 65 4.89 -10.21 -0.65
CA GLN A 65 3.50 -9.73 -0.86
C GLN A 65 3.31 -8.84 -2.11
N GLU A 66 4.38 -8.57 -2.88
CA GLU A 66 4.35 -7.76 -4.09
C GLU A 66 4.82 -8.59 -5.30
N GLY A 67 4.03 -9.59 -5.68
CA GLY A 67 4.30 -10.41 -6.86
C GLY A 67 3.14 -11.38 -7.10
N ASP A 68 2.60 -11.35 -8.32
CA ASP A 68 1.74 -12.39 -8.89
C ASP A 68 0.27 -12.43 -8.44
N GLY A 69 -0.45 -11.36 -8.76
CA GLY A 69 -1.87 -11.43 -9.13
C GLY A 69 -2.10 -11.46 -10.65
N ASP A 70 -1.04 -11.61 -11.45
CA ASP A 70 -1.13 -11.73 -12.90
C ASP A 70 -1.32 -13.21 -13.32
N THR A 71 -2.41 -13.43 -14.05
CA THR A 71 -2.69 -14.53 -14.97
C THR A 71 -2.78 -15.98 -14.45
N ARG A 72 -3.96 -16.35 -13.92
CA ARG A 72 -4.53 -17.68 -14.20
C ARG A 72 -6.02 -17.59 -14.53
N GLY A 73 -6.31 -17.70 -15.81
CA GLY A 73 -7.65 -17.86 -16.38
C GLY A 73 -7.49 -18.13 -17.87
N ALA A 74 -6.96 -19.31 -18.18
CA ALA A 74 -6.71 -19.81 -19.51
C ALA A 74 -7.93 -19.62 -20.42
N GLY A 75 -7.68 -19.02 -21.58
CA GLY A 75 -8.50 -19.28 -22.75
C GLY A 75 -8.26 -20.69 -23.28
N ASP A 76 -9.22 -21.14 -24.07
CA ASP A 76 -9.30 -22.40 -24.81
C ASP A 76 -9.91 -23.56 -24.03
N ASP A 77 -11.22 -23.75 -24.20
CA ASP A 77 -11.83 -25.05 -24.48
C ASP A 77 -13.21 -24.82 -25.13
N GLY A 78 -13.35 -25.31 -26.37
CA GLY A 78 -14.46 -25.04 -27.27
C GLY A 78 -15.79 -25.74 -26.94
N GLY A 79 -16.83 -25.33 -27.66
CA GLY A 79 -18.15 -25.95 -27.58
C GLY A 79 -19.20 -25.25 -28.45
N THR A 80 -19.07 -25.44 -29.75
CA THR A 80 -20.10 -25.43 -30.81
C THR A 80 -21.51 -24.90 -30.50
N GLU A 81 -21.90 -23.92 -31.32
CA GLU A 81 -23.25 -23.62 -31.81
C GLU A 81 -24.08 -24.89 -32.07
N GLU A 82 -25.15 -25.11 -31.30
CA GLU A 82 -26.30 -25.93 -31.70
C GLU A 82 -27.55 -25.28 -31.05
N GLY A 83 -28.53 -24.84 -31.86
CA GLY A 83 -29.83 -24.41 -31.31
C GLY A 83 -30.59 -23.29 -32.00
N ARG A 84 -30.43 -23.08 -33.32
CA ARG A 84 -31.51 -22.47 -34.12
C ARG A 84 -32.57 -23.54 -34.40
N ALA A 85 -33.75 -23.43 -33.83
CA ALA A 85 -35.01 -23.88 -34.47
C ALA A 85 -36.23 -23.42 -33.65
N SER A 86 -36.98 -22.52 -34.29
CA SER A 86 -38.43 -22.19 -34.23
C SER A 86 -39.23 -22.35 -32.95
#